data_AF-A0A7Y5C8Q3-F1
#
_entry.id   AF-A0A7Y5C8Q3-F1
#
_cell.length_a   1.000
_cell.length_b   1.000
_cell.length_c   1.000
_cell.angle_alpha   90.00
_cell.angle_beta   90.00
_cell.angle_gamma   90.00
#
_symmetry.space_group_name_H-M   'P 1'
#
loop_
_entity.id
_entity.type
_entity.pdbx_description
1 polymer ?
#
loop_
_entity_poly.entity_id
_entity_poly.type
_entity_poly.pdbx_seq_one_letter_code
_entity_poly.pdbx_strand_id
1 'polypeptide(L)'
;MGQNRRVGYVVSDLHMFSKRSDFKTHEPAIFEHASRADIFILNGDTFDFRWTTLPTIDQTVYEAVEWLRKLVAQFPRCEFHFILGNHDNNQAFIAALSRLVTSLDNLSWHPYYLRLGDTVFLHGDVSDKPMMDAAELEKHREEWLLDTPRHPILHSIYDMILHIGLHRMAVAAKYPKKRVVRRVLSYLDDVGLTKDNGIRHVYFGHTHGAMQNFEYGGIFFHNAGSPMKGLEFKILKVEIVDGGTS
;
A
#
# COMPACT_ATOMS: atom_id res chain seq x y z
N MET A 1 -30.32 -6.79 -14.74
CA MET A 1 -29.93 -6.93 -13.32
C MET A 1 -28.89 -5.86 -13.04
N GLY A 2 -29.13 -4.98 -12.06
CA GLY A 2 -28.18 -3.92 -11.73
C GLY A 2 -26.92 -4.52 -11.10
N GLN A 3 -25.75 -4.16 -11.61
CA GLN A 3 -24.49 -4.52 -10.95
C GLN A 3 -24.50 -3.89 -9.55
N ASN A 4 -24.28 -4.71 -8.52
CA ASN A 4 -24.12 -4.19 -7.18
C ASN A 4 -22.78 -3.43 -7.14
N ARG A 5 -22.81 -2.17 -6.75
CA ARG A 5 -21.62 -1.33 -6.65
C ARG A 5 -21.31 -1.12 -5.18
N ARG A 6 -20.10 -1.47 -4.80
CA ARG A 6 -19.57 -1.25 -3.45
C ARG A 6 -18.66 -0.03 -3.46
N VAL A 7 -18.84 0.84 -2.48
CA VAL A 7 -17.99 2.02 -2.30
C VAL A 7 -16.82 1.63 -1.41
N GLY A 8 -15.61 1.86 -1.90
CA GLY A 8 -14.39 1.62 -1.15
C GLY A 8 -13.47 2.82 -1.07
N TYR A 9 -12.46 2.70 -0.21
CA TYR A 9 -11.37 3.65 -0.10
C TYR A 9 -10.02 2.96 -0.03
N VAL A 10 -9.00 3.63 -0.56
CA VAL A 10 -7.63 3.12 -0.65
C VAL A 10 -6.68 4.14 -0.06
N VAL A 11 -5.76 3.66 0.76
CA VAL A 11 -4.57 4.38 1.21
C VAL A 11 -3.34 3.52 0.97
N SER A 12 -2.18 4.13 0.79
CA SER A 12 -0.89 3.43 0.69
C SER A 12 0.18 4.25 1.39
N ASP A 13 1.34 3.62 1.63
CA ASP A 13 2.57 4.30 2.03
C ASP A 13 2.39 5.20 3.26
N LEU A 14 1.59 4.78 4.24
CA LEU A 14 1.41 5.55 5.46
C LEU A 14 2.73 5.66 6.24
N HIS A 15 3.63 4.68 6.09
CA HIS A 15 4.94 4.61 6.75
C HIS A 15 4.85 4.96 8.23
N MET A 16 3.82 4.40 8.90
CA MET A 16 3.59 4.62 10.32
C MET A 16 4.85 4.23 11.11
N PHE A 17 5.04 4.93 12.23
CA PHE A 17 6.22 4.79 13.09
C PHE A 17 7.54 5.28 12.48
N SER A 18 7.53 5.92 11.30
CA SER A 18 8.71 6.60 10.76
C SER A 18 8.68 8.10 11.09
N LYS A 19 9.84 8.73 11.36
CA LYS A 19 9.94 10.19 11.66
C LYS A 19 9.41 11.07 10.54
N ARG A 20 9.49 10.58 9.30
CA ARG A 20 9.11 11.31 8.07
C ARG A 20 7.61 11.29 7.80
N SER A 21 6.86 10.40 8.46
CA SER A 21 5.44 10.25 8.26
C SER A 21 4.66 11.24 9.15
N ASP A 22 3.67 11.90 8.55
CA ASP A 22 2.68 12.72 9.25
C ASP A 22 1.31 12.03 9.32
N PHE A 23 1.27 10.69 9.21
CA PHE A 23 0.01 9.91 9.17
C PHE A 23 -0.97 10.26 10.29
N LYS A 24 -0.48 10.62 11.49
CA LYS A 24 -1.32 11.00 12.63
C LYS A 24 -2.26 12.17 12.32
N THR A 25 -1.87 13.06 11.41
CA THR A 25 -2.72 14.16 10.94
C THR A 25 -3.86 13.68 10.03
N HIS A 26 -3.68 12.54 9.38
CA HIS A 26 -4.65 11.92 8.47
C HIS A 26 -5.47 10.79 9.12
N GLU A 27 -5.05 10.29 10.29
CA GLU A 27 -5.70 9.19 11.02
C GLU A 27 -7.20 9.43 11.26
N PRO A 28 -7.68 10.62 11.71
CA PRO A 28 -9.12 10.86 11.84
C PRO A 28 -9.88 10.69 10.52
N ALA A 29 -9.31 11.16 9.41
CA ALA A 29 -9.92 11.03 8.09
C ALA A 29 -9.96 9.57 7.62
N ILE A 30 -8.93 8.77 7.93
CA ILE A 30 -8.91 7.32 7.64
C ILE A 30 -10.10 6.63 8.35
N PHE A 31 -10.29 6.89 9.64
CA PHE A 31 -11.39 6.32 10.42
C PHE A 31 -12.76 6.80 9.89
N GLU A 32 -12.88 8.08 9.56
CA GLU A 32 -14.10 8.63 8.95
C GLU A 32 -14.44 7.92 7.64
N HIS A 33 -13.45 7.73 6.76
CA HIS A 33 -13.66 7.07 5.47
C HIS A 33 -14.00 5.58 5.65
N ALA A 34 -13.34 4.89 6.58
CA ALA A 34 -13.66 3.50 6.93
C ALA A 34 -15.09 3.35 7.45
N SER A 35 -15.61 4.33 8.20
CA SER A 35 -16.97 4.29 8.76
C SER A 35 -18.09 4.29 7.72
N ARG A 36 -17.80 4.74 6.49
CA ARG A 36 -18.75 4.88 5.37
C ARG A 36 -18.43 3.94 4.20
N ALA A 37 -17.43 3.10 4.34
CA ALA A 37 -16.97 2.21 3.27
C ALA A 37 -17.62 0.84 3.39
N ASP A 38 -17.90 0.23 2.23
CA ASP A 38 -18.10 -1.20 2.13
C ASP A 38 -16.75 -1.94 2.11
N ILE A 39 -15.70 -1.29 1.59
CA ILE A 39 -14.35 -1.84 1.45
C ILE A 39 -13.28 -0.81 1.83
N PHE A 40 -12.27 -1.21 2.58
CA PHE A 40 -11.11 -0.38 2.85
C PHE A 40 -9.80 -1.11 2.56
N ILE A 41 -8.97 -0.53 1.68
CA ILE A 41 -7.71 -1.12 1.23
C ILE A 41 -6.53 -0.38 1.86
N LEU A 42 -5.72 -1.10 2.62
CA LEU A 42 -4.39 -0.69 3.08
C LEU A 42 -3.37 -1.24 2.07
N ASN A 43 -2.96 -0.43 1.10
CA ASN A 43 -2.28 -0.86 -0.11
C ASN A 43 -0.74 -0.81 -0.02
N GLY A 44 -0.20 -1.50 0.99
CA GLY A 44 1.24 -1.64 1.24
C GLY A 44 1.91 -0.44 1.90
N ASP A 45 3.03 -0.73 2.55
CA ASP A 45 3.83 0.20 3.36
C ASP A 45 2.99 1.00 4.36
N THR A 46 2.06 0.30 5.03
CA THR A 46 1.26 0.90 6.10
C THR A 46 2.16 1.20 7.30
N PHE A 47 3.06 0.27 7.64
CA PHE A 47 3.99 0.37 8.76
C PHE A 47 5.44 0.36 8.25
N ASP A 48 6.31 1.11 8.92
CA ASP A 48 7.74 1.13 8.61
C ASP A 48 8.53 0.50 9.77
N PHE A 49 8.87 -0.79 9.63
CA PHE A 49 9.65 -1.52 10.64
C PHE A 49 11.14 -1.15 10.60
N ARG A 50 11.67 -0.94 9.39
CA ARG A 50 13.09 -0.62 9.17
C ARG A 50 13.49 0.72 9.76
N TRP A 51 12.62 1.72 9.62
CA TRP A 51 12.85 3.08 10.11
C TRP A 51 11.97 3.43 11.30
N THR A 52 11.56 2.42 12.06
CA THR A 52 10.71 2.62 13.23
C THR A 52 11.37 3.55 14.26
N THR A 53 10.57 4.43 14.87
CA THR A 53 10.96 5.30 15.98
C THR A 53 10.68 4.67 17.33
N LEU A 54 10.03 3.52 17.36
CA LEU A 54 9.74 2.77 18.57
C LEU A 54 10.99 2.00 19.04
N PRO A 55 11.08 1.64 20.33
CA PRO A 55 12.30 1.06 20.90
C PRO A 55 12.76 -0.26 20.26
N THR A 56 11.83 -1.11 19.82
CA THR A 56 12.13 -2.43 19.25
C THR A 56 11.14 -2.80 18.15
N ILE A 57 11.53 -3.74 17.27
CA ILE A 57 10.63 -4.32 16.26
C ILE A 57 9.40 -4.94 16.93
N ASP A 58 9.58 -5.68 18.03
CA ASP A 58 8.45 -6.31 18.74
C ASP A 58 7.44 -5.27 19.23
N GLN A 59 7.91 -4.13 19.73
CA GLN A 59 7.03 -3.04 20.12
C GLN A 59 6.35 -2.41 18.91
N THR A 60 7.05 -2.25 17.78
CA THR A 60 6.44 -1.80 16.51
C THR A 60 5.38 -2.76 16.01
N VAL A 61 5.61 -4.08 16.09
CA VAL A 61 4.65 -5.11 15.70
C VAL A 61 3.41 -5.05 16.60
N TYR A 62 3.62 -4.90 17.91
CA TYR A 62 2.52 -4.74 18.86
C TYR A 62 1.64 -3.52 18.53
N GLU A 63 2.26 -2.35 18.37
CA GLU A 63 1.53 -1.11 18.05
C GLU A 63 0.85 -1.17 16.67
N ALA A 64 1.48 -1.80 15.68
CA ALA A 64 0.89 -2.02 14.36
C ALA A 64 -0.38 -2.89 14.42
N VAL A 65 -0.30 -4.00 15.14
CA VAL A 65 -1.42 -4.94 15.33
C VAL A 65 -2.56 -4.29 16.12
N GLU A 66 -2.25 -3.56 17.18
CA GLU A 66 -3.27 -2.88 17.99
C GLU A 66 -3.96 -1.75 17.21
N TRP A 67 -3.21 -1.00 16.41
CA TRP A 67 -3.81 0.01 15.53
C TRP A 67 -4.75 -0.63 14.50
N LEU A 68 -4.31 -1.71 13.84
CA LEU A 68 -5.12 -2.40 12.84
C LEU A 68 -6.36 -3.04 13.47
N ARG A 69 -6.21 -3.69 14.64
CA ARG A 69 -7.31 -4.23 15.42
C ARG A 69 -8.34 -3.15 15.75
N LYS A 70 -7.90 -1.99 16.23
CA LYS A 70 -8.78 -0.87 16.57
C LYS A 70 -9.56 -0.38 15.35
N LEU A 71 -8.88 -0.15 14.23
CA LEU A 71 -9.51 0.31 12.99
C LEU A 71 -10.59 -0.68 12.51
N VAL A 72 -10.23 -1.95 12.42
CA VAL A 72 -11.10 -3.00 11.87
C VAL A 72 -12.29 -3.30 12.78
N ALA A 73 -12.04 -3.49 14.08
CA ALA A 73 -13.09 -3.83 15.05
C ALA A 73 -14.11 -2.68 15.24
N GLN A 74 -13.70 -1.44 14.99
CA GLN A 74 -14.61 -0.29 15.09
C GLN A 74 -15.65 -0.26 13.96
N PHE A 75 -15.38 -0.90 12.81
CA PHE A 75 -16.24 -0.85 11.63
C PHE A 75 -16.55 -2.25 11.08
N PRO A 76 -17.33 -3.08 11.81
CA PRO A 76 -17.54 -4.50 11.47
C PRO A 76 -18.29 -4.75 10.16
N ARG A 77 -18.89 -3.71 9.55
CA ARG A 77 -19.57 -3.80 8.23
C ARG A 77 -18.65 -3.49 7.05
N CYS A 78 -17.46 -2.95 7.30
CA CYS A 78 -16.49 -2.64 6.26
C CYS A 78 -15.55 -3.84 6.10
N GLU A 79 -15.33 -4.29 4.87
CA GLU A 79 -14.33 -5.31 4.55
C GLU A 79 -12.96 -4.65 4.39
N PHE A 80 -12.01 -5.05 5.24
CA PHE A 80 -10.65 -4.54 5.20
C PHE A 80 -9.73 -5.51 4.46
N HIS A 81 -8.93 -4.98 3.56
CA HIS A 81 -7.88 -5.72 2.88
C HIS A 81 -6.52 -5.06 3.12
N PHE A 82 -5.60 -5.82 3.71
CA PHE A 82 -4.21 -5.42 3.92
C PHE A 82 -3.34 -6.04 2.84
N ILE A 83 -2.70 -5.23 2.00
CA ILE A 83 -1.76 -5.71 0.99
C ILE A 83 -0.36 -5.40 1.51
N LEU A 84 0.56 -6.37 1.49
CA LEU A 84 1.95 -6.13 1.91
C LEU A 84 2.69 -5.27 0.88
N GLY A 85 3.41 -4.28 1.39
CA GLY A 85 4.52 -3.61 0.71
C GLY A 85 5.87 -4.13 1.21
N ASN A 86 6.96 -3.51 0.79
CA ASN A 86 8.29 -3.98 1.16
C ASN A 86 8.68 -3.53 2.59
N HIS A 87 8.17 -2.41 3.11
CA HIS A 87 8.49 -1.94 4.46
C HIS A 87 7.72 -2.68 5.56
N ASP A 88 6.55 -3.24 5.26
CA ASP A 88 5.77 -4.08 6.17
C ASP A 88 5.91 -5.58 5.90
N ASN A 89 6.78 -5.99 4.95
CA ASN A 89 7.18 -7.39 4.74
C ASN A 89 8.18 -7.88 5.80
N ASN A 90 7.79 -7.83 7.07
CA ASN A 90 8.58 -8.29 8.21
C ASN A 90 8.00 -9.60 8.78
N GLN A 91 8.86 -10.59 9.08
CA GLN A 91 8.41 -11.91 9.51
C GLN A 91 7.57 -11.90 10.80
N ALA A 92 8.00 -11.12 11.81
CA ALA A 92 7.29 -11.04 13.09
C ALA A 92 5.91 -10.39 12.92
N PHE A 93 5.82 -9.36 12.07
CA PHE A 93 4.55 -8.72 11.72
C PHE A 93 3.64 -9.67 10.93
N ILE A 94 4.13 -10.36 9.90
CA ILE A 94 3.33 -11.29 9.09
C ILE A 94 2.75 -12.41 9.96
N ALA A 95 3.55 -12.96 10.89
CA ALA A 95 3.07 -13.96 11.83
C ALA A 95 1.97 -13.40 12.76
N ALA A 96 2.09 -12.15 13.20
CA ALA A 96 1.07 -11.50 14.03
C ALA A 96 -0.19 -11.14 13.24
N LEU A 97 -0.06 -10.64 12.00
CA LEU A 97 -1.15 -10.34 11.08
C LEU A 97 -1.95 -11.61 10.75
N SER A 98 -1.25 -12.73 10.49
CA SER A 98 -1.87 -14.04 10.25
C SER A 98 -2.71 -14.52 11.43
N ARG A 99 -2.30 -14.22 12.67
CA ARG A 99 -3.13 -14.49 13.86
C ARG A 99 -4.28 -13.49 13.98
N LEU A 100 -4.05 -12.22 13.67
CA LEU A 100 -5.07 -11.18 13.77
C LEU A 100 -6.27 -11.47 12.86
N VAL A 101 -6.03 -11.88 11.61
CA VAL A 101 -7.12 -12.19 10.66
C VAL A 101 -7.98 -13.37 11.08
N THR A 102 -7.45 -14.32 11.86
CA THR A 102 -8.27 -15.40 12.45
C THR A 102 -9.23 -14.92 13.54
N SER A 103 -9.04 -13.69 14.04
CA SER A 103 -9.86 -13.10 15.11
C SER A 103 -10.80 -11.99 14.62
N LEU A 104 -10.73 -11.63 13.32
CA LEU A 104 -11.48 -10.51 12.73
C LEU A 104 -12.01 -10.92 11.35
N ASP A 105 -13.28 -11.32 11.30
CA ASP A 105 -13.91 -11.86 10.08
C ASP A 105 -13.95 -10.87 8.90
N ASN A 106 -13.87 -9.58 9.19
CA ASN A 106 -13.87 -8.51 8.19
C ASN A 106 -12.46 -8.02 7.82
N LEU A 107 -11.40 -8.78 8.11
CA LEU A 107 -10.03 -8.47 7.71
C LEU A 107 -9.42 -9.64 6.93
N SER A 108 -8.90 -9.34 5.75
CA SER A 108 -8.04 -10.25 4.98
C SER A 108 -6.70 -9.58 4.68
N TRP A 109 -5.67 -10.38 4.47
CA TRP A 109 -4.38 -9.87 4.01
C TRP A 109 -3.90 -10.60 2.76
N HIS A 110 -3.13 -9.90 1.95
CA HIS A 110 -2.67 -10.34 0.64
C HIS A 110 -1.18 -10.07 0.51
N PRO A 111 -0.35 -11.10 0.21
CA PRO A 111 1.08 -10.89 0.08
C PRO A 111 1.39 -9.98 -1.11
N TYR A 112 0.84 -10.23 -2.31
CA TYR A 112 1.30 -9.54 -3.52
C TYR A 112 0.30 -8.56 -4.11
N TYR A 113 -0.94 -9.01 -4.31
CA TYR A 113 -1.99 -8.20 -4.93
C TYR A 113 -3.38 -8.71 -4.50
N LEU A 114 -4.38 -7.87 -4.73
CA LEU A 114 -5.79 -8.19 -4.64
C LEU A 114 -6.49 -7.78 -5.94
N ARG A 115 -7.32 -8.66 -6.50
CA ARG A 115 -8.24 -8.32 -7.59
C ARG A 115 -9.68 -8.33 -7.07
N LEU A 116 -10.40 -7.24 -7.30
CA LEU A 116 -11.84 -7.14 -7.07
C LEU A 116 -12.51 -6.65 -8.36
N GLY A 117 -13.26 -7.53 -9.02
CA GLY A 117 -13.89 -7.23 -10.31
C GLY A 117 -12.88 -6.88 -11.39
N ASP A 118 -12.96 -5.65 -11.90
CA ASP A 118 -12.09 -5.05 -12.91
C ASP A 118 -10.91 -4.25 -12.32
N THR A 119 -10.76 -4.26 -11.00
CA THR A 119 -9.79 -3.44 -10.28
C THR A 119 -8.72 -4.32 -9.61
N VAL A 120 -7.46 -3.93 -9.76
CA VAL A 120 -6.30 -4.55 -9.10
C VAL A 120 -5.67 -3.57 -8.12
N PHE A 121 -5.29 -4.10 -6.96
CA PHE A 121 -4.54 -3.41 -5.92
C PHE A 121 -3.23 -4.16 -5.70
N LEU A 122 -2.11 -3.45 -5.71
CA LEU A 122 -0.79 -3.97 -5.36
C LEU A 122 0.05 -2.86 -4.74
N HIS A 123 1.14 -3.18 -4.04
CA HIS A 123 1.98 -2.13 -3.47
C HIS A 123 2.79 -1.34 -4.51
N GLY A 124 3.39 -1.99 -5.51
CA GLY A 124 4.06 -1.30 -6.63
C GLY A 124 5.59 -1.30 -6.59
N ASP A 125 6.20 -2.01 -5.65
CA ASP A 125 7.63 -2.33 -5.60
C ASP A 125 8.14 -3.13 -6.82
N VAL A 126 7.21 -3.78 -7.55
CA VAL A 126 7.43 -4.33 -8.90
C VAL A 126 7.98 -3.30 -9.91
N SER A 127 7.81 -2.01 -9.63
CA SER A 127 8.28 -0.94 -10.51
C SER A 127 9.75 -0.57 -10.32
N ASP A 128 10.46 -1.14 -9.34
CA ASP A 128 11.87 -0.80 -9.08
C ASP A 128 12.82 -1.32 -10.16
N LYS A 129 12.51 -2.47 -10.78
CA LYS A 129 13.32 -3.09 -11.84
C LYS A 129 12.59 -3.17 -13.18
N PRO A 130 13.28 -3.13 -14.33
CA PRO A 130 12.65 -3.15 -15.66
C PRO A 130 11.88 -4.41 -16.05
N MET A 131 12.08 -5.56 -15.39
CA MET A 131 11.50 -6.86 -15.74
C MET A 131 11.21 -7.70 -14.50
N MET A 132 10.59 -7.10 -13.49
CA MET A 132 10.26 -7.81 -12.26
C MET A 132 9.11 -8.79 -12.52
N ASP A 133 9.39 -10.08 -12.36
CA ASP A 133 8.39 -11.15 -12.33
C ASP A 133 8.01 -11.51 -10.88
N ALA A 134 7.10 -12.48 -10.71
CA ALA A 134 6.65 -12.92 -9.39
C ALA A 134 7.79 -13.46 -8.49
N ALA A 135 8.74 -14.20 -9.04
CA ALA A 135 9.85 -14.79 -8.28
C ALA A 135 10.89 -13.72 -7.90
N GLU A 136 11.16 -12.77 -8.80
CA GLU A 136 12.03 -11.63 -8.50
C GLU A 136 11.43 -10.71 -7.43
N LEU A 137 10.11 -10.51 -7.45
CA LEU A 137 9.40 -9.76 -6.41
C LEU A 137 9.52 -10.45 -5.04
N GLU A 138 9.28 -11.77 -5.00
CA GLU A 138 9.42 -12.55 -3.77
C GLU A 138 10.83 -12.42 -3.20
N LYS A 139 11.86 -12.65 -4.02
CA LYS A 139 13.26 -12.49 -3.61
C LYS A 139 13.57 -11.06 -3.16
N HIS A 140 13.04 -10.05 -3.84
CA HIS A 140 13.24 -8.65 -3.44
C HIS A 140 12.66 -8.38 -2.05
N ARG A 141 11.52 -8.97 -1.74
CA ARG A 141 10.84 -8.84 -0.44
C ARG A 141 11.47 -9.68 0.66
N GLU A 142 12.09 -10.81 0.34
CA GLU A 142 12.86 -11.62 1.29
C GLU A 142 13.98 -10.83 1.97
N GLU A 143 14.59 -9.87 1.27
CA GLU A 143 15.62 -8.97 1.82
C GLU A 143 15.10 -8.16 3.04
N TRP A 144 13.79 -8.00 3.17
CA TRP A 144 13.14 -7.24 4.24
C TRP A 144 12.59 -8.11 5.38
N LEU A 145 12.48 -9.43 5.18
CA LEU A 145 11.84 -10.35 6.14
C LEU A 145 12.52 -10.34 7.51
N LEU A 146 13.85 -10.28 7.52
CA LEU A 146 14.69 -10.33 8.71
C LEU A 146 15.41 -9.00 9.00
N ASP A 147 14.98 -7.91 8.35
CA ASP A 147 15.71 -6.63 8.47
C ASP A 147 15.61 -6.08 9.90
N THR A 148 16.74 -5.63 10.41
CA THR A 148 16.85 -5.02 11.74
C THR A 148 16.66 -3.50 11.64
N PRO A 149 16.18 -2.82 12.70
CA PRO A 149 16.06 -1.37 12.70
C PRO A 149 17.37 -0.70 12.32
N ARG A 150 17.30 0.33 11.47
CA ARG A 150 18.50 1.11 11.15
C ARG A 150 18.94 1.95 12.34
N HIS A 151 20.26 2.16 12.46
CA HIS A 151 20.83 2.92 13.56
C HIS A 151 20.37 4.39 13.55
N PRO A 152 20.02 5.01 14.70
CA PRO A 152 19.48 6.37 14.79
C PRO A 152 20.28 7.46 14.05
N ILE A 153 21.60 7.32 13.97
CA ILE A 153 22.49 8.27 13.28
C ILE A 153 22.26 8.24 11.75
N LEU A 154 21.95 7.08 11.18
CA LEU A 154 21.64 6.96 9.75
C LEU A 154 20.32 7.67 9.40
N HIS A 155 19.37 7.77 10.34
CA HIS A 155 18.15 8.56 10.13
C HIS A 155 18.49 10.02 9.87
N SER A 156 19.35 10.63 10.70
CA SER A 156 19.69 12.05 10.59
C SER A 156 20.41 12.41 9.29
N ILE A 157 21.29 11.54 8.79
CA ILE A 157 22.00 11.76 7.52
C ILE A 157 21.05 11.60 6.33
N TYR A 158 20.19 10.59 6.35
CA TYR A 158 19.21 10.35 5.30
C TYR A 158 18.13 11.46 5.28
N ASP A 159 17.66 11.89 6.44
CA ASP A 159 16.69 12.98 6.60
C ASP A 159 17.24 14.31 6.06
N MET A 160 18.54 14.57 6.23
CA MET A 160 19.20 15.78 5.73
C MET A 160 19.27 15.82 4.19
N ILE A 161 19.47 14.68 3.53
CA ILE A 161 19.45 14.57 2.05
C ILE A 161 18.03 14.87 1.51
N LEU A 162 16.99 14.61 2.30
CA LEU A 162 15.59 14.75 1.88
C LEU A 162 14.95 16.10 2.21
N HIS A 163 15.47 16.87 3.19
CA HIS A 163 14.78 18.03 3.77
C HIS A 163 14.78 19.33 2.92
N ILE A 164 15.51 19.43 1.82
CA ILE A 164 15.68 20.69 1.08
C ILE A 164 14.83 20.71 -0.21
N GLY A 165 13.50 20.49 -0.14
CA GLY A 165 12.60 20.54 -1.33
C GLY A 165 12.89 19.54 -2.48
N LEU A 166 14.03 18.85 -2.39
CA LEU A 166 14.60 17.88 -3.31
C LEU A 166 13.85 16.56 -3.22
N HIS A 167 13.11 16.29 -2.13
CA HIS A 167 12.31 15.06 -2.01
C HIS A 167 11.27 14.93 -3.14
N ARG A 168 10.57 16.01 -3.51
CA ARG A 168 9.59 15.98 -4.62
C ARG A 168 10.27 15.72 -5.97
N MET A 169 11.35 16.43 -6.23
CA MET A 169 12.10 16.32 -7.50
C MET A 169 12.81 14.97 -7.61
N ALA A 170 13.36 14.46 -6.51
CA ALA A 170 14.00 13.14 -6.46
C ALA A 170 12.99 12.03 -6.69
N VAL A 171 11.80 12.09 -6.09
CA VAL A 171 10.71 11.15 -6.38
C VAL A 171 10.32 11.23 -7.86
N ALA A 172 10.07 12.43 -8.39
CA ALA A 172 9.68 12.60 -9.80
C ALA A 172 10.75 12.13 -10.80
N ALA A 173 12.03 12.33 -10.48
CA ALA A 173 13.16 11.88 -11.30
C ALA A 173 13.39 10.36 -11.20
N LYS A 174 13.27 9.78 -10.00
CA LYS A 174 13.42 8.35 -9.74
C LYS A 174 12.27 7.55 -10.37
N TYR A 175 11.06 8.08 -10.27
CA TYR A 175 9.81 7.43 -10.69
C TYR A 175 9.04 8.25 -11.75
N PRO A 176 9.56 8.38 -12.99
CA PRO A 176 8.79 9.01 -14.06
C PRO A 176 7.51 8.21 -14.31
N LYS A 177 6.34 8.87 -14.22
CA LYS A 177 5.01 8.22 -14.27
C LYS A 177 4.88 7.15 -15.37
N LYS A 178 5.24 7.48 -16.61
CA LYS A 178 5.19 6.55 -17.76
C LYS A 178 6.07 5.32 -17.59
N ARG A 179 7.25 5.46 -16.96
CA ARG A 179 8.16 4.34 -16.70
C ARG A 179 7.59 3.41 -15.62
N VAL A 180 7.07 3.99 -14.55
CA VAL A 180 6.44 3.24 -13.45
C VAL A 180 5.28 2.42 -13.96
N VAL A 181 4.29 3.05 -14.59
CA VAL A 181 3.08 2.32 -15.03
C VAL A 181 3.39 1.27 -16.08
N ARG A 182 4.42 1.48 -16.92
CA ARG A 182 4.87 0.47 -17.88
C ARG A 182 5.43 -0.77 -17.18
N ARG A 183 6.22 -0.57 -16.10
CA ARG A 183 6.78 -1.68 -15.32
C ARG A 183 5.69 -2.42 -14.54
N VAL A 184 4.79 -1.68 -13.91
CA VAL A 184 3.61 -2.26 -13.25
C VAL A 184 2.79 -3.07 -14.25
N LEU A 185 2.52 -2.53 -15.45
CA LEU A 185 1.79 -3.23 -16.49
C LEU A 185 2.51 -4.51 -16.94
N SER A 186 3.83 -4.46 -17.12
CA SER A 186 4.62 -5.64 -17.47
C SER A 186 4.50 -6.76 -16.43
N TYR A 187 4.52 -6.42 -15.14
CA TYR A 187 4.29 -7.38 -14.07
C TYR A 187 2.85 -7.92 -14.10
N LEU A 188 1.86 -7.05 -14.29
CA LEU A 188 0.46 -7.48 -14.39
C LEU A 188 0.23 -8.42 -15.57
N ASP A 189 0.89 -8.19 -16.70
CA ASP A 189 0.84 -9.07 -17.85
C ASP A 189 1.42 -10.46 -17.52
N ASP A 190 2.55 -10.52 -16.80
CA ASP A 190 3.18 -11.76 -16.35
C ASP A 190 2.26 -12.59 -15.44
N VAL A 191 1.57 -11.95 -14.50
CA VAL A 191 0.61 -12.63 -13.61
C VAL A 191 -0.80 -12.79 -14.20
N GLY A 192 -0.99 -12.50 -15.49
CA GLY A 192 -2.27 -12.68 -16.19
C GLY A 192 -3.38 -11.68 -15.79
N LEU A 193 -3.04 -10.53 -15.23
CA LEU A 193 -3.95 -9.45 -14.85
C LEU A 193 -4.03 -8.36 -15.92
N THR A 194 -4.46 -8.74 -17.11
CA THR A 194 -4.46 -7.87 -18.29
C THR A 194 -5.80 -7.18 -18.53
N LYS A 195 -5.79 -6.18 -19.42
CA LYS A 195 -7.03 -5.54 -19.91
C LYS A 195 -7.98 -6.53 -20.59
N ASP A 196 -7.44 -7.56 -21.24
CA ASP A 196 -8.20 -8.56 -21.98
C ASP A 196 -8.88 -9.53 -21.00
N ASN A 197 -8.29 -9.68 -19.80
CA ASN A 197 -8.88 -10.38 -18.67
C ASN A 197 -9.81 -9.50 -17.82
N GLY A 198 -10.21 -8.34 -18.36
CA GLY A 198 -11.20 -7.45 -17.77
C GLY A 198 -10.64 -6.39 -16.81
N ILE A 199 -9.31 -6.26 -16.67
CA ILE A 199 -8.74 -5.22 -15.81
C ILE A 199 -8.89 -3.84 -16.45
N ARG A 200 -9.30 -2.87 -15.63
CA ARG A 200 -9.53 -1.47 -16.03
C ARG A 200 -8.88 -0.48 -15.08
N HIS A 201 -8.77 -0.82 -13.80
CA HIS A 201 -8.20 0.05 -12.77
C HIS A 201 -7.06 -0.64 -12.03
N VAL A 202 -5.98 0.10 -11.79
CA VAL A 202 -4.83 -0.36 -11.00
C VAL A 202 -4.50 0.69 -9.94
N TYR A 203 -4.58 0.29 -8.68
CA TYR A 203 -4.18 1.09 -7.53
C TYR A 203 -2.84 0.59 -7.01
N PHE A 204 -1.88 1.49 -6.86
CA PHE A 204 -0.54 1.17 -6.36
C PHE A 204 0.03 2.27 -5.45
N GLY A 205 1.03 1.91 -4.65
CA GLY A 205 1.79 2.76 -3.75
C GLY A 205 3.27 2.88 -4.16
N HIS A 206 4.19 2.75 -3.20
CA HIS A 206 5.66 2.65 -3.31
C HIS A 206 6.39 3.89 -3.83
N THR A 207 5.89 4.48 -4.90
CA THR A 207 6.54 5.63 -5.55
C THR A 207 6.28 6.95 -4.81
N HIS A 208 5.33 6.96 -3.87
CA HIS A 208 4.83 8.11 -3.11
C HIS A 208 4.30 9.28 -3.96
N GLY A 209 4.28 9.14 -5.29
CA GLY A 209 3.82 10.17 -6.23
C GLY A 209 2.34 10.04 -6.50
N ALA A 210 1.53 10.93 -5.91
CA ALA A 210 0.09 10.92 -6.09
C ALA A 210 -0.30 10.94 -7.58
N MET A 211 -1.25 10.06 -7.92
CA MET A 211 -1.71 9.82 -9.29
C MET A 211 -3.18 9.42 -9.25
N GLN A 212 -3.97 9.94 -10.18
CA GLN A 212 -5.37 9.55 -10.31
C GLN A 212 -5.77 9.59 -11.77
N ASN A 213 -6.53 8.59 -12.22
CA ASN A 213 -7.03 8.47 -13.59
C ASN A 213 -5.93 8.61 -14.66
N PHE A 214 -4.70 8.17 -14.37
CA PHE A 214 -3.63 8.21 -15.37
C PHE A 214 -3.81 7.05 -16.34
N GLU A 215 -4.23 7.35 -17.57
CA GLU A 215 -4.45 6.33 -18.58
C GLU A 215 -3.14 5.90 -19.24
N TYR A 216 -2.91 4.59 -19.31
CA TYR A 216 -1.83 4.00 -20.09
C TYR A 216 -2.24 2.61 -20.59
N GLY A 217 -2.18 2.39 -21.91
CA GLY A 217 -2.53 1.09 -22.50
C GLY A 217 -4.01 0.70 -22.33
N GLY A 218 -4.92 1.67 -22.11
CA GLY A 218 -6.34 1.42 -21.87
C GLY A 218 -6.68 1.01 -20.43
N ILE A 219 -5.74 1.15 -19.49
CA ILE A 219 -5.92 0.93 -18.05
C ILE A 219 -5.69 2.25 -17.32
N PHE A 220 -6.49 2.52 -16.29
CA PHE A 220 -6.34 3.69 -15.42
C PHE A 220 -5.53 3.36 -14.17
N PHE A 221 -4.47 4.13 -13.96
CA PHE A 221 -3.56 3.98 -12.83
C PHE A 221 -3.80 5.06 -11.77
N HIS A 222 -3.75 4.65 -10.51
CA HIS A 222 -3.99 5.47 -9.33
C HIS A 222 -2.95 5.19 -8.25
N ASN A 223 -2.52 6.24 -7.55
CA ASN A 223 -1.58 6.19 -6.45
C ASN A 223 -1.97 7.22 -5.40
N ALA A 224 -2.15 6.78 -4.15
CA ALA A 224 -2.60 7.63 -3.05
C ALA A 224 -1.55 8.66 -2.62
N GLY A 225 -0.31 8.50 -3.08
CA GLY A 225 0.85 9.23 -2.60
C GLY A 225 1.27 8.73 -1.23
N SER A 226 1.85 9.59 -0.40
CA SER A 226 2.28 9.22 0.95
C SER A 226 2.17 10.41 1.88
N PRO A 227 1.69 10.24 3.13
CA PRO A 227 1.67 11.26 4.16
C PRO A 227 3.10 11.43 4.72
N MET A 228 4.02 11.82 3.84
CA MET A 228 5.37 12.24 4.21
C MET A 228 5.49 13.72 3.99
N LYS A 229 6.29 14.37 4.83
CA LYS A 229 6.47 15.81 4.78
C LYS A 229 6.83 16.30 3.37
N GLY A 230 5.95 17.13 2.83
CA GLY A 230 6.13 17.71 1.52
C GLY A 230 5.73 16.80 0.35
N LEU A 231 5.07 15.67 0.57
CA LEU A 231 4.42 14.90 -0.51
C LEU A 231 2.92 15.15 -0.52
N GLU A 232 2.27 14.78 -1.61
CA GLU A 232 0.81 14.80 -1.71
C GLU A 232 0.30 13.45 -1.22
N PHE A 233 -0.74 13.46 -0.39
CA PHE A 233 -1.43 12.27 0.10
C PHE A 233 -2.94 12.45 -0.07
N LYS A 234 -3.61 11.40 -0.55
CA LYS A 234 -5.05 11.35 -0.76
C LYS A 234 -5.61 9.99 -0.37
N ILE A 235 -6.70 9.98 0.38
CA ILE A 235 -7.53 8.79 0.52
C ILE A 235 -8.36 8.66 -0.76
N LEU A 236 -8.03 7.66 -1.59
CA LEU A 236 -8.67 7.51 -2.90
C LEU A 236 -9.99 6.78 -2.77
N LYS A 237 -11.06 7.33 -3.35
CA LYS A 237 -12.32 6.60 -3.51
C LYS A 237 -12.19 5.58 -4.64
N VAL A 238 -12.77 4.40 -4.46
CA VAL A 238 -12.91 3.36 -5.48
C VAL A 238 -14.36 2.87 -5.52
N GLU A 239 -14.85 2.52 -6.70
CA GLU A 239 -16.12 1.83 -6.87
C GLU A 239 -15.82 0.43 -7.39
N ILE A 240 -16.14 -0.59 -6.59
CA ILE A 240 -15.99 -1.98 -7.00
C ILE A 240 -17.29 -2.44 -7.64
N VAL A 241 -17.17 -2.89 -8.88
CA VAL A 241 -18.25 -3.53 -9.60
C VAL A 241 -18.15 -5.02 -9.32
N ASP A 242 -19.09 -5.55 -8.53
CA ASP A 242 -19.17 -6.99 -8.34
C ASP A 242 -19.54 -7.63 -9.68
N GLY A 243 -18.60 -8.38 -10.26
CA GLY A 243 -18.88 -9.21 -11.41
C GLY A 243 -19.86 -10.29 -10.96
N GLY A 244 -21.12 -10.19 -11.40
CA GLY A 244 -22.05 -11.30 -11.25
C GLY A 244 -21.39 -12.53 -11.88
N THR A 245 -21.08 -13.53 -11.07
CA THR A 245 -20.75 -14.87 -11.56
C THR A 245 -21.88 -15.28 -12.49
N SER A 246 -21.58 -15.27 -13.78
CA SER A 246 -22.40 -15.94 -14.80
C SER A 246 -21.87 -17.35 -14.97
#